data_AF-A0A965HIV6-F1
#
_entry.id   AF-A0A965HIV6-F1
#
_cell.length_a   1.000
_cell.length_b   1.000
_cell.length_c   1.000
_cell.angle_alpha   90.00
_cell.angle_beta   90.00
_cell.angle_gamma   90.00
#
_symmetry.space_group_name_H-M   'P 1'
#
loop_
_entity.id
_entity.type
_entity.pdbx_description
1 polymer ?
#
loop_
_entity_poly.entity_id
_entity_poly.type
_entity_poly.pdbx_seq_one_letter_code
_entity_poly.pdbx_strand_id
1 'polypeptide(L)'
;MQVRKSVIHAALRIGRLREQRAAAEAQRGLRRLNEAVDSAKQLQQFAADYRKDIVELGSKSKVEVSLILNTKRFADKLEETALAQLNQVLPMQEQVDLLTKAHFEAKRRLEGVEKIANRIRQEELKTLDQREANEVEDNLAARLSRHTGNNANFERP
;
A
#
# COMPACT_ATOMS: atom_id res chain seq x y z
N MET A 1 -30.77 11.24 -0.04
CA MET A 1 -29.76 10.66 0.88
C MET A 1 -29.13 9.38 0.32
N GLN A 2 -29.93 8.45 -0.22
CA GLN A 2 -29.50 7.14 -0.75
C GLN A 2 -28.44 7.21 -1.88
N VAL A 3 -28.57 8.17 -2.80
CA VAL A 3 -27.59 8.38 -3.89
C VAL A 3 -26.22 8.76 -3.35
N ARG A 4 -26.12 9.69 -2.39
CA ARG A 4 -24.84 10.11 -1.77
C ARG A 4 -24.12 8.93 -1.09
N LYS A 5 -24.89 8.05 -0.42
CA LYS A 5 -24.36 6.86 0.26
C LYS A 5 -23.78 5.84 -0.72
N SER A 6 -24.46 5.63 -1.85
CA SER A 6 -24.00 4.72 -2.92
C SER A 6 -22.71 5.21 -3.59
N VAL A 7 -22.62 6.52 -3.85
CA VAL A 7 -21.45 7.14 -4.48
C VAL A 7 -20.22 7.05 -3.58
N ILE A 8 -20.37 7.26 -2.27
CA ILE A 8 -19.26 7.16 -1.32
C ILE A 8 -18.79 5.73 -1.13
N HIS A 9 -19.71 4.76 -1.05
CA HIS A 9 -19.32 3.35 -1.02
C HIS A 9 -18.57 2.93 -2.29
N ALA A 10 -19.02 3.39 -3.46
CA ALA A 10 -18.32 3.16 -4.71
C ALA A 10 -16.93 3.81 -4.71
N ALA A 11 -16.81 5.06 -4.23
CA ALA A 11 -15.54 5.77 -4.13
C ALA A 11 -14.56 5.09 -3.16
N LEU A 12 -15.03 4.62 -2.01
CA LEU A 12 -14.22 3.84 -1.06
C LEU A 12 -13.74 2.53 -1.67
N ARG A 13 -14.62 1.80 -2.36
CA ARG A 13 -14.28 0.56 -3.03
C ARG A 13 -13.23 0.78 -4.11
N ILE A 14 -13.42 1.78 -4.97
CA ILE A 14 -12.46 2.14 -6.03
C ILE A 14 -11.13 2.59 -5.41
N GLY A 15 -11.17 3.42 -4.36
CA GLY A 15 -9.99 3.88 -3.64
C GLY A 15 -9.16 2.73 -3.07
N ARG A 16 -9.80 1.77 -2.39
CA ARG A 16 -9.15 0.56 -1.85
C ARG A 16 -8.52 -0.28 -2.95
N LEU A 17 -9.24 -0.52 -4.06
CA LEU A 17 -8.70 -1.29 -5.17
C LEU A 17 -7.47 -0.61 -5.80
N ARG A 18 -7.49 0.71 -5.93
CA ARG A 18 -6.35 1.48 -6.46
C ARG A 18 -5.15 1.45 -5.51
N GLU A 19 -5.39 1.62 -4.22
CA GLU A 19 -4.35 1.55 -3.19
C GLU A 19 -3.72 0.15 -3.13
N GLN A 20 -4.52 -0.91 -3.12
CA GLN A 20 -4.06 -2.30 -3.13
C GLN A 20 -3.25 -2.62 -4.38
N ARG A 21 -3.70 -2.16 -5.55
CA ARG A 21 -2.97 -2.35 -6.80
C ARG A 21 -1.62 -1.64 -6.78
N ALA A 22 -1.59 -0.38 -6.37
CA ALA A 22 -0.35 0.38 -6.27
C ALA A 22 0.61 -0.22 -5.22
N ALA A 23 0.09 -0.70 -4.09
CA ALA A 23 0.85 -1.42 -3.07
C ALA A 23 1.50 -2.69 -3.64
N ALA A 24 0.72 -3.50 -4.36
CA ALA A 24 1.20 -4.73 -4.98
C ALA A 24 2.27 -4.46 -6.05
N GLU A 25 2.08 -3.41 -6.86
CA GLU A 25 3.07 -3.00 -7.87
C GLU A 25 4.38 -2.52 -7.21
N ALA A 26 4.31 -1.69 -6.17
CA ALA A 26 5.48 -1.25 -5.40
C ALA A 26 6.22 -2.42 -4.75
N GLN A 27 5.49 -3.35 -4.11
CA GLN A 27 6.09 -4.55 -3.51
C GLN A 27 6.79 -5.44 -4.55
N ARG A 28 6.18 -5.64 -5.72
CA ARG A 28 6.81 -6.40 -6.82
C ARG A 28 8.07 -5.71 -7.33
N GLY A 29 8.04 -4.39 -7.48
CA GLY A 29 9.23 -3.60 -7.85
C GLY A 29 10.36 -3.79 -6.84
N LEU A 30 10.06 -3.62 -5.54
CA LEU A 30 11.03 -3.78 -4.46
C LEU A 30 11.65 -5.19 -4.43
N ARG A 31 10.84 -6.23 -4.64
CA ARG A 31 11.34 -7.62 -4.72
C ARG A 31 12.32 -7.80 -5.87
N ARG A 32 11.96 -7.35 -7.08
CA ARG A 32 12.84 -7.42 -8.26
C ARG A 32 14.15 -6.67 -8.06
N LEU A 33 14.08 -5.50 -7.42
CA LEU A 33 15.25 -4.70 -7.07
C LEU A 33 16.18 -5.48 -6.11
N ASN A 34 15.63 -6.05 -5.04
CA ASN A 34 16.42 -6.83 -4.09
C ASN A 34 17.03 -8.07 -4.74
N GLU A 35 16.25 -8.80 -5.54
CA GLU A 35 16.74 -9.96 -6.31
C GLU A 35 17.91 -9.59 -7.24
N ALA A 36 17.83 -8.45 -7.94
CA ALA A 36 18.89 -7.97 -8.80
C ALA A 36 20.16 -7.60 -8.02
N VAL A 37 20.01 -6.92 -6.87
CA VAL A 37 21.13 -6.56 -5.98
C VAL A 37 21.79 -7.81 -5.41
N ASP A 38 21.01 -8.78 -4.94
CA ASP A 38 21.53 -10.01 -4.34
C ASP A 38 22.21 -10.89 -5.39
N SER A 39 21.64 -11.01 -6.60
CA SER A 39 22.27 -11.67 -7.74
C SER A 39 23.63 -11.05 -8.07
N ALA A 40 23.71 -9.73 -8.16
CA ALA A 40 24.96 -9.06 -8.50
C ALA A 40 26.04 -9.26 -7.43
N LYS A 41 25.66 -9.21 -6.13
CA LYS A 41 26.56 -9.54 -5.02
C LYS A 41 27.05 -10.98 -5.08
N GLN A 42 26.17 -11.93 -5.37
CA GLN A 42 26.53 -13.35 -5.51
C GLN A 42 27.52 -13.56 -6.66
N LEU A 43 27.32 -12.90 -7.80
CA LEU A 43 28.26 -12.97 -8.92
C LEU A 43 29.63 -12.36 -8.59
N GLN A 44 29.66 -11.22 -7.89
CA GLN A 44 30.93 -10.63 -7.42
C GLN A 44 31.66 -11.56 -6.44
N GLN A 45 30.94 -12.11 -5.47
CA GLN A 45 31.52 -13.04 -4.50
C GLN A 45 32.06 -14.28 -5.21
N PHE A 46 31.28 -14.86 -6.12
CA PHE A 46 31.69 -16.02 -6.91
C PHE A 46 32.93 -15.72 -7.77
N ALA A 47 33.00 -14.55 -8.41
CA ALA A 47 34.19 -14.14 -9.18
C ALA A 47 35.43 -14.01 -8.29
N ALA A 48 35.29 -13.46 -7.08
CA ALA A 48 36.38 -13.32 -6.11
C ALA A 48 36.87 -14.68 -5.59
N ASP A 49 35.94 -15.57 -5.20
CA ASP A 49 36.25 -16.92 -4.73
C ASP A 49 36.93 -17.73 -5.84
N TYR A 50 36.40 -17.65 -7.07
CA TYR A 50 36.99 -18.32 -8.22
C TYR A 50 38.42 -17.83 -8.53
N ARG A 51 38.68 -16.53 -8.40
CA ARG A 51 40.06 -15.99 -8.54
C ARG A 51 41.00 -16.53 -7.46
N LYS A 52 40.53 -16.65 -6.22
CA LYS A 52 41.31 -17.21 -5.13
C LYS A 52 41.68 -18.67 -5.42
N ASP A 53 40.73 -19.47 -5.88
CA ASP A 53 40.96 -20.87 -6.26
C ASP A 53 42.00 -21.01 -7.37
N ILE A 54 41.97 -20.13 -8.37
CA ILE A 54 42.97 -20.10 -9.46
C ILE A 54 44.38 -19.83 -8.91
N VAL A 55 44.55 -18.88 -8.01
CA VAL A 55 45.85 -18.55 -7.40
C VAL A 55 46.36 -19.72 -6.56
N GLU A 56 45.47 -20.38 -5.80
CA GLU A 56 45.83 -21.55 -5.01
C GLU A 56 46.23 -22.76 -5.89
N LEU A 57 45.54 -22.98 -7.01
CA LEU A 57 45.86 -24.05 -7.97
C LEU A 57 47.19 -23.79 -8.70
N GLY A 58 47.41 -22.55 -9.13
CA GLY A 58 48.63 -22.12 -9.82
C GLY A 58 49.87 -22.14 -8.92
N SER A 59 49.72 -21.95 -7.61
CA SER A 59 50.83 -22.03 -6.65
C SER A 59 51.24 -23.46 -6.28
N LYS A 60 50.34 -24.45 -6.45
CA LYS A 60 50.55 -25.84 -6.00
C LYS A 60 50.90 -26.83 -7.13
N SER A 61 50.74 -26.48 -8.41
CA SER A 61 50.82 -27.46 -9.51
C SER A 61 51.46 -26.91 -10.79
N LYS A 62 52.05 -27.78 -11.61
CA LYS A 62 52.38 -27.50 -13.03
C LYS A 62 51.09 -27.39 -13.84
N VAL A 63 50.33 -26.31 -13.62
CA VAL A 63 49.09 -26.05 -14.34
C VAL A 63 49.42 -25.50 -15.73
N GLU A 64 48.71 -25.99 -16.75
CA GLU A 64 48.87 -25.53 -18.13
C GLU A 64 48.53 -24.03 -18.23
N VAL A 65 49.41 -23.25 -18.89
CA VAL A 65 49.23 -21.79 -19.04
C VAL A 65 47.91 -21.44 -19.74
N SER A 66 47.48 -22.29 -20.68
CA SER A 66 46.20 -22.15 -21.39
C SER A 66 45.00 -22.23 -20.44
N LEU A 67 45.06 -23.13 -19.45
CA LEU A 67 44.03 -23.27 -18.43
C LEU A 67 43.93 -21.97 -17.64
N ILE A 68 45.04 -21.49 -17.07
CA ILE A 68 45.10 -20.25 -16.26
C ILE A 68 44.52 -19.04 -17.02
N LEU A 69 44.84 -18.90 -18.31
CA LEU A 69 44.32 -17.80 -19.14
C LEU A 69 42.81 -17.90 -19.36
N ASN A 70 42.28 -19.11 -19.58
CA ASN A 70 40.84 -19.33 -19.73
C ASN A 70 40.10 -19.08 -18.42
N THR A 71 40.63 -19.53 -17.28
CA THR A 71 40.07 -19.28 -15.96
C THR A 71 40.03 -17.78 -15.64
N LYS A 72 41.11 -17.05 -15.95
CA LYS A 72 41.15 -15.59 -15.79
C LYS A 72 40.07 -14.89 -16.63
N ARG A 73 39.96 -15.24 -17.93
CA ARG A 73 38.93 -14.67 -18.82
C ARG A 73 37.51 -14.94 -18.34
N PHE A 74 37.26 -16.12 -17.77
CA PHE A 74 35.97 -16.44 -17.19
C PHE A 74 35.66 -15.58 -15.96
N ALA A 75 36.63 -15.41 -15.05
CA ALA A 75 36.49 -14.54 -13.89
C ALA A 75 36.20 -13.08 -14.30
N ASP A 76 36.93 -12.56 -15.30
CA ASP A 76 36.75 -11.20 -15.78
C ASP A 76 35.35 -11.01 -16.41
N LYS A 77 34.83 -12.03 -17.11
CA LYS A 77 33.47 -12.01 -17.67
C LYS A 77 32.39 -12.05 -16.59
N LEU A 78 32.63 -12.76 -15.48
CA LEU A 78 31.71 -12.77 -14.33
C LEU A 78 31.63 -11.39 -13.68
N GLU A 79 32.77 -10.71 -13.50
CA GLU A 79 32.79 -9.34 -12.98
C GLU A 79 32.09 -8.35 -13.91
N GLU A 80 32.35 -8.43 -15.21
CA GLU A 80 31.67 -7.59 -16.21
C GLU A 80 30.15 -7.79 -16.14
N THR A 81 29.70 -9.04 -16.01
CA THR A 81 28.27 -9.38 -15.87
C THR A 81 27.70 -8.82 -14.57
N ALA A 82 28.43 -8.92 -13.45
CA ALA A 82 27.99 -8.40 -12.17
C ALA A 82 27.90 -6.86 -12.18
N LEU A 83 28.85 -6.17 -12.81
CA LEU A 83 28.82 -4.72 -13.01
C LEU A 83 27.65 -4.31 -13.90
N ALA A 84 27.39 -5.04 -14.98
CA ALA A 84 26.24 -4.79 -15.85
C ALA A 84 24.91 -4.93 -15.08
N GLN A 85 24.79 -5.92 -14.19
CA GLN A 85 23.62 -6.08 -13.31
C GLN A 85 23.51 -4.91 -12.31
N LEU A 86 24.61 -4.49 -11.67
CA LEU A 86 24.62 -3.32 -10.78
C LEU A 86 24.20 -2.03 -11.51
N ASN A 87 24.63 -1.85 -12.75
CA ASN A 87 24.21 -0.68 -13.54
C ASN A 87 22.70 -0.66 -13.83
N GLN A 88 22.04 -1.82 -13.84
CA GLN A 88 20.58 -1.91 -13.96
C GLN A 88 19.85 -1.65 -12.63
N VAL A 89 20.54 -1.70 -11.48
CA VAL A 89 19.93 -1.45 -10.17
C VAL A 89 19.47 0.00 -10.03
N LEU A 90 20.27 0.98 -10.49
CA LEU A 90 19.93 2.41 -10.44
C LEU A 90 18.56 2.75 -11.07
N PRO A 91 18.30 2.42 -12.34
CA PRO A 91 16.99 2.69 -12.94
C PRO A 91 15.87 1.87 -12.29
N MET A 92 16.15 0.68 -11.74
CA MET A 92 15.17 -0.08 -10.97
C MET A 92 14.82 0.60 -9.64
N GLN A 93 15.80 1.23 -8.96
CA GLN A 93 15.56 2.02 -7.76
C GLN A 93 14.65 3.21 -8.05
N GLU A 94 14.94 3.98 -9.11
CA GLU A 94 14.10 5.10 -9.52
C GLU A 94 12.66 4.66 -9.83
N GLN A 95 12.51 3.52 -10.50
CA GLN A 95 11.19 2.96 -10.78
C GLN A 95 10.45 2.56 -9.50
N VAL A 96 11.14 1.93 -8.54
CA VAL A 96 10.55 1.58 -7.24
C VAL A 96 10.13 2.81 -6.45
N ASP A 97 10.91 3.89 -6.50
CA ASP A 97 10.56 5.15 -5.85
C ASP A 97 9.29 5.76 -6.45
N LEU A 98 9.13 5.72 -7.78
CA LEU A 98 7.92 6.17 -8.46
C LEU A 98 6.70 5.33 -8.08
N LEU A 99 6.84 4.00 -8.05
CA LEU A 99 5.77 3.10 -7.64
C LEU A 99 5.37 3.32 -6.17
N THR A 100 6.35 3.56 -5.31
CA THR A 100 6.14 3.83 -3.88
C THR A 100 5.43 5.17 -3.68
N LYS A 101 5.83 6.21 -4.42
CA LYS A 101 5.12 7.51 -4.43
C LYS A 101 3.67 7.35 -4.88
N ALA A 102 3.42 6.60 -5.96
CA ALA A 102 2.07 6.34 -6.45
C ALA A 102 1.20 5.61 -5.42
N HIS A 103 1.77 4.64 -4.70
CA HIS A 103 1.11 3.97 -3.58
C HIS A 103 0.73 4.96 -2.46
N PHE A 104 1.66 5.82 -2.03
CA PHE A 104 1.38 6.83 -1.00
C PHE A 104 0.30 7.83 -1.43
N GLU A 105 0.30 8.26 -2.69
CA GLU A 105 -0.76 9.12 -3.22
C GLU A 105 -2.12 8.43 -3.22
N ALA A 106 -2.19 7.17 -3.65
CA ALA A 106 -3.42 6.38 -3.64
C ALA A 106 -3.95 6.21 -2.21
N LYS A 107 -3.05 5.92 -1.26
CA LYS A 107 -3.38 5.81 0.17
C LYS A 107 -3.93 7.13 0.73
N ARG A 108 -3.27 8.27 0.49
CA ARG A 108 -3.75 9.59 0.93
C ARG A 108 -5.13 9.93 0.37
N ARG A 109 -5.38 9.61 -0.91
CA ARG A 109 -6.69 9.80 -1.53
C ARG A 109 -7.75 8.93 -0.85
N LEU A 110 -7.44 7.67 -0.57
CA LEU A 110 -8.35 6.76 0.15
C LEU A 110 -8.68 7.29 1.56
N GLU A 111 -7.67 7.70 2.33
CA GLU A 111 -7.86 8.29 3.66
C GLU A 111 -8.75 9.55 3.60
N GLY A 112 -8.61 10.37 2.56
CA GLY A 112 -9.48 11.52 2.31
C GLY A 112 -10.95 11.12 2.11
N VAL A 113 -11.20 10.08 1.32
CA VAL A 113 -12.56 9.55 1.11
C VAL A 113 -13.12 8.91 2.38
N GLU A 114 -12.30 8.21 3.16
CA GLU A 114 -12.70 7.62 4.44
C GLU A 114 -13.11 8.69 5.46
N LYS A 115 -12.40 9.81 5.54
CA LYS A 115 -12.80 10.95 6.38
C LYS A 115 -14.16 11.51 5.97
N ILE A 116 -14.42 11.68 4.67
CA ILE A 116 -15.71 12.16 4.16
C ILE A 116 -16.82 11.16 4.51
N ALA A 117 -16.58 9.87 4.31
CA ALA A 117 -17.54 8.82 4.63
C ALA A 117 -17.91 8.81 6.12
N ASN A 118 -16.91 8.95 6.99
CA ASN A 118 -17.11 9.01 8.43
C ASN A 118 -17.90 10.25 8.85
N ARG A 119 -17.60 11.41 8.26
CA ARG A 119 -18.36 12.65 8.50
C ARG A 119 -19.84 12.47 8.14
N ILE A 120 -20.12 11.89 6.98
CA ILE A 120 -21.50 11.67 6.53
C ILE A 120 -22.23 10.68 7.44
N ARG A 121 -21.55 9.63 7.91
CA ARG A 121 -22.11 8.70 8.89
C ARG A 121 -22.45 9.41 10.21
N GLN A 122 -21.60 10.31 10.67
CA GLN A 122 -21.87 11.10 11.89
C GLN A 122 -23.04 12.06 11.70
N GLU A 123 -23.14 12.72 10.54
CA GLU A 123 -24.28 13.59 10.22
C GLU A 123 -25.59 12.79 10.18
N GLU A 124 -25.59 11.59 9.61
CA GLU A 124 -26.76 10.70 9.61
C GLU A 124 -27.20 10.31 11.02
N LEU A 125 -26.26 9.92 11.88
CA LEU A 125 -26.55 9.57 13.28
C LEU A 125 -27.19 10.75 14.02
N LYS A 126 -26.61 11.96 13.88
CA LYS A 126 -27.19 13.17 14.48
C LYS A 126 -28.61 13.47 14.00
N THR A 127 -28.89 13.28 12.71
CA THR A 127 -30.24 13.48 12.19
C THR A 127 -31.24 12.42 12.66
N LEU A 128 -30.77 11.20 12.94
CA LEU A 128 -31.59 10.15 13.53
C LEU A 128 -31.94 10.51 14.98
N ASP A 129 -30.92 10.85 15.78
CA ASP A 129 -31.08 11.23 17.19
C ASP A 129 -32.03 12.44 17.34
N GLN A 130 -31.92 13.43 16.46
CA GLN A 130 -32.82 14.60 16.45
C GLN A 130 -34.26 14.23 16.11
N ARG A 131 -34.47 13.29 15.16
CA ARG A 131 -35.82 12.82 14.82
C ARG A 131 -36.45 12.05 15.97
N GLU A 132 -35.69 11.16 16.60
CA GLU A 132 -36.15 10.40 17.76
C GLU A 132 -36.49 11.33 18.94
N ALA A 133 -35.66 12.35 19.20
CA ALA A 133 -35.94 13.35 20.23
C ALA A 133 -37.25 14.13 19.94
N ASN A 134 -37.42 14.62 18.71
CA ASN A 134 -38.64 15.33 18.32
C ASN A 134 -39.88 14.44 18.42
N GLU A 135 -39.80 13.17 17.97
CA GLU A 135 -40.91 12.22 18.09
C GLU A 135 -41.29 11.96 19.55
N VAL A 136 -40.32 11.88 20.45
CA VAL A 136 -40.58 11.73 21.89
C VAL A 136 -41.24 13.00 22.45
N GLU A 137 -40.73 14.18 22.13
CA GLU A 137 -41.30 15.47 22.56
C GLU A 137 -42.74 15.64 22.06
N ASP A 138 -42.99 15.39 20.77
CA ASP A 138 -44.31 15.49 20.14
C ASP A 138 -45.31 14.52 20.80
N ASN A 139 -44.88 13.27 21.04
CA ASN A 139 -45.72 12.29 21.73
C ASN A 139 -46.02 12.70 23.18
N LEU A 140 -45.06 13.29 23.88
CA LEU A 140 -45.22 13.73 25.26
C LEU A 140 -46.15 14.96 25.33
N ALA A 141 -45.96 15.93 24.44
CA ALA A 141 -46.82 17.10 24.28
C ALA A 141 -48.26 16.70 23.92
N ALA A 142 -48.44 15.74 23.00
CA ALA A 142 -49.76 15.22 22.63
C ALA A 142 -50.46 14.52 23.80
N ARG A 143 -49.73 13.78 24.65
CA ARG A 143 -50.29 13.15 25.86
C ARG A 143 -50.70 14.18 26.92
N LEU A 144 -49.88 15.21 27.13
CA LEU A 144 -50.20 16.30 28.06
C LEU A 144 -51.40 17.12 27.59
N SER A 145 -51.49 17.44 26.29
CA SER A 145 -52.61 18.16 25.70
C SER A 145 -53.94 17.40 25.82
N ARG A 146 -53.94 16.06 25.69
CA ARG A 146 -55.14 15.25 25.94
C ARG A 146 -55.60 15.29 27.39
N HIS A 147 -54.68 15.40 28.35
CA HIS A 147 -55.03 15.51 29.77
C HIS A 147 -55.51 16.90 30.19
N THR A 148 -55.01 17.97 29.56
CA THR A 148 -55.47 19.33 29.85
C THR A 148 -56.78 19.68 29.14
N GLY A 149 -57.04 19.14 27.94
CA GLY A 149 -58.30 19.34 27.22
C GLY A 149 -59.52 18.64 27.83
N ASN A 150 -59.32 17.58 28.62
CA ASN A 150 -60.41 16.82 29.23
C ASN A 150 -60.92 17.42 30.56
N ASN A 151 -60.25 18.44 31.09
CA ASN A 151 -60.64 19.15 32.31
C ASN A 151 -61.46 20.43 32.06
N ALA A 152 -61.78 20.75 30.80
CA ALA A 152 -62.56 21.95 30.45
C ALA A 152 -64.09 21.74 30.44
N ASN A 153 -64.58 20.53 30.76
CA ASN A 153 -66.01 20.18 30.70
C ASN A 153 -66.67 19.87 32.06
N PHE A 154 -66.01 20.16 33.18
CA PHE A 154 -66.63 20.07 34.50
C PHE A 154 -66.49 21.42 35.20
N GLU A 155 -67.45 22.30 34.96
CA GLU A 155 -68.02 23.28 35.90
C GLU A 155 -68.80 24.35 35.14
N ARG A 156 -70.11 24.11 34.94
CA ARG A 156 -71.10 25.18 34.96
C ARG A 156 -72.38 24.65 35.65
N PRO A 157 -72.79 25.20 36.80
CA PRO A 157 -74.15 25.04 37.31
C PRO A 157 -75.17 25.76 36.43
#